data_AF-A0A524J7M6-F1
#
_entry.id   AF-A0A524J7M6-F1
#
_cell.length_a   1.000
_cell.length_b   1.000
_cell.length_c   1.000
_cell.angle_alpha   90.00
_cell.angle_beta   90.00
_cell.angle_gamma   90.00
#
_symmetry.space_group_name_H-M   'P 1'
#
loop_
_entity.id
_entity.type
_entity.pdbx_description
1 polymer ?
#
loop_
_entity_poly.entity_id
_entity_poly.type
_entity_poly.pdbx_seq_one_letter_code
_entity_poly.pdbx_strand_id
1 'polypeptide(L)'
;MMACFFTMPDGTVVSSRHKVDFDKKELAARNLRFEQIAPDKSWTLTHAGTMMRTAGSKLRQSQVEMNLRFDGLNEIFDYRECATDVDISSNDTRSDGHIEQFGKIAGRLSIGLDEFNIAALGGRYQAWGVRKTIQTKSWKWLNCQFSEECALNISKLTMGDSEIDAGFVYDGGKNIPITSAKIDTDYHVGMKPRSFRLSLNGKDGQTFIVTGRVVKNLELPSANADDAEGSKTFEALAKYDMGEKMGYGMSEYLLR
;
A
#
# COMPACT_ATOMS: atom_id res chain seq x y z
N MET A 1 16.22 1.17 4.21
CA MET A 1 16.09 0.92 2.76
C MET A 1 15.13 1.94 2.21
N MET A 2 15.38 2.49 1.03
CA MET A 2 14.49 3.41 0.32
C MET A 2 14.12 2.76 -1.01
N ALA A 3 12.82 2.79 -1.36
CA ALA A 3 12.33 2.37 -2.66
C ALA A 3 11.31 3.40 -3.17
N CYS A 4 11.38 3.73 -4.46
CA CYS A 4 10.41 4.54 -5.15
C CYS A 4 10.19 3.94 -6.53
N PHE A 5 8.94 3.79 -6.96
CA PHE A 5 8.66 3.29 -8.30
C PHE A 5 7.34 3.85 -8.84
N PHE A 6 7.24 3.83 -10.16
CA PHE A 6 6.05 4.21 -10.92
C PHE A 6 5.74 3.08 -11.89
N THR A 7 4.47 2.67 -11.95
CA THR A 7 3.97 1.79 -13.01
C THR A 7 3.37 2.66 -14.11
N MET A 8 3.96 2.60 -15.30
CA MET A 8 3.59 3.46 -16.42
C MET A 8 2.42 2.89 -17.22
N PRO A 9 1.62 3.72 -17.92
CA PRO A 9 0.51 3.26 -18.76
C PRO A 9 0.93 2.29 -19.87
N ASP A 10 2.15 2.42 -20.39
CA ASP A 10 2.75 1.50 -21.38
C ASP A 10 3.20 0.17 -20.78
N GLY A 11 2.99 -0.01 -19.47
CA GLY A 11 3.35 -1.21 -18.73
C GLY A 11 4.81 -1.29 -18.31
N THR A 12 5.62 -0.26 -18.58
CA THR A 12 6.99 -0.14 -18.04
C THR A 12 6.96 0.22 -16.55
N VAL A 13 8.06 -0.06 -15.86
CA VAL A 13 8.24 0.34 -14.46
C VAL A 13 9.46 1.24 -14.37
N VAL A 14 9.31 2.39 -13.71
CA VAL A 14 10.40 3.32 -13.45
C VAL A 14 10.69 3.27 -11.95
N SER A 15 11.88 2.81 -11.55
CA SER A 15 12.16 2.56 -10.13
C SER A 15 13.58 2.94 -9.71
N SER A 16 13.72 3.19 -8.40
CA SER A 16 14.98 3.31 -7.69
C SER A 16 14.87 2.61 -6.35
N ARG A 17 15.93 1.88 -5.98
CA ARG A 17 16.02 1.20 -4.69
C ARG A 17 17.44 1.34 -4.15
N HIS A 18 17.56 1.83 -2.93
CA HIS A 18 18.85 2.11 -2.31
C HIS A 18 18.86 1.73 -0.83
N LYS A 19 20.01 1.24 -0.35
CA LYS A 19 20.30 1.23 1.08
C LYS A 19 20.77 2.65 1.44
N VAL A 20 20.09 3.27 2.38
CA VAL A 20 20.30 4.66 2.79
C VAL A 20 20.23 4.68 4.31
N ASP A 21 21.18 5.37 4.93
CA ASP A 21 21.12 5.68 6.36
C ASP A 21 20.15 6.84 6.57
N PHE A 22 19.31 6.72 7.58
CA PHE A 22 18.21 7.65 7.80
C PHE A 22 18.41 8.38 9.12
N ASP A 23 18.64 9.69 9.05
CA ASP A 23 18.55 10.56 10.21
C ASP A 23 17.06 10.77 10.51
N LYS A 24 16.56 10.19 11.61
CA LYS A 24 15.12 10.08 11.95
C LYS A 24 14.36 11.41 12.05
N LYS A 25 15.05 12.54 11.91
CA LYS A 25 14.48 13.90 12.01
C LYS A 25 13.74 14.34 10.74
N GLU A 26 14.19 13.91 9.57
CA GLU A 26 13.59 14.30 8.29
C GLU A 26 13.08 13.07 7.55
N LEU A 27 11.90 13.17 6.93
CA LEU A 27 11.41 12.13 6.04
C LEU A 27 12.03 12.25 4.63
N ALA A 28 13.35 12.20 4.57
CA ALA A 28 14.13 12.38 3.34
C ALA A 28 15.17 11.28 3.14
N ALA A 29 15.25 10.74 1.93
CA ALA A 29 16.25 9.75 1.55
C ALA A 29 16.71 10.01 0.11
N ARG A 30 18.00 10.32 -0.06
CA ARG A 30 18.59 10.71 -1.35
C ARG A 30 17.78 11.83 -2.02
N ASN A 31 17.14 11.50 -3.14
CA ASN A 31 16.37 12.43 -3.95
C ASN A 31 14.89 12.48 -3.55
N LEU A 32 14.41 11.56 -2.71
CA LEU A 32 13.01 11.48 -2.29
C LEU A 32 12.81 12.20 -0.96
N ARG A 33 11.79 13.07 -0.88
CA ARG A 33 11.44 13.80 0.33
C ARG A 33 9.93 13.82 0.54
N PHE A 34 9.53 13.65 1.80
CA PHE A 34 8.18 13.84 2.28
C PHE A 34 8.19 14.97 3.31
N GLU A 35 7.40 16.01 3.08
CA GLU A 35 7.33 17.18 3.97
C GLU A 35 5.90 17.36 4.44
N GLN A 36 5.71 17.45 5.75
CA GLN A 36 4.40 17.72 6.32
C GLN A 36 4.08 19.21 6.19
N ILE A 37 3.00 19.54 5.49
CA ILE A 37 2.50 20.92 5.35
C ILE A 37 1.58 21.25 6.53
N ALA A 38 0.67 20.33 6.83
CA ALA A 38 -0.26 20.40 7.93
C ALA A 38 -0.23 19.07 8.68
N PRO A 39 -0.11 19.09 10.03
CA PRO A 39 -0.07 17.88 10.83
C PRO A 39 -1.17 16.91 10.42
N ASP A 40 -0.75 15.69 10.07
CA ASP A 40 -1.64 14.56 9.80
C ASP A 40 -2.67 14.75 8.67
N LYS A 41 -2.53 15.82 7.88
CA LYS A 41 -3.53 16.23 6.89
C LYS A 41 -2.96 16.43 5.51
N SER A 42 -1.86 17.16 5.37
CA SER A 42 -1.34 17.56 4.05
C SER A 42 0.16 17.40 3.97
N TRP A 43 0.63 16.90 2.84
CA TRP A 43 2.04 16.54 2.61
C TRP A 43 2.50 16.94 1.22
N THR A 44 3.77 17.34 1.10
CA THR A 44 4.47 17.45 -0.18
C THR A 44 5.36 16.23 -0.37
N LEU A 45 5.35 15.64 -1.56
CA LEU A 45 6.20 14.54 -1.98
C LEU A 45 7.04 15.02 -3.17
N THR A 46 8.36 15.06 -2.99
CA THR A 46 9.26 15.48 -4.07
C THR A 46 10.29 14.41 -4.41
N HIS A 47 10.62 14.32 -5.69
CA HIS A 47 11.76 13.57 -6.18
C HIS A 47 12.44 14.32 -7.33
N ALA A 48 13.77 14.39 -7.34
CA ALA A 48 14.52 14.90 -8.49
C ALA A 48 15.79 14.07 -8.73
N GLY A 49 15.84 13.32 -9.83
CA GLY A 49 17.05 12.62 -10.26
C GLY A 49 16.79 11.39 -11.12
N THR A 50 17.84 10.61 -11.36
CA THR A 50 17.79 9.47 -12.27
C THR A 50 17.17 8.22 -11.63
N MET A 51 16.25 7.57 -12.35
CA MET A 51 15.68 6.25 -12.02
C MET A 51 15.85 5.28 -13.19
N MET A 52 15.68 3.98 -12.94
CA MET A 52 15.77 2.94 -13.97
C MET A 52 14.37 2.64 -14.54
N ARG A 53 14.19 2.83 -15.84
CA ARG A 53 13.02 2.38 -16.60
C ARG A 53 13.25 0.98 -17.15
N THR A 54 12.38 0.05 -16.81
CA THR A 54 12.39 -1.34 -17.25
C THR A 54 11.27 -1.60 -18.24
N ALA A 55 11.65 -2.06 -19.44
CA ALA A 55 10.72 -2.50 -20.50
C ALA A 55 11.12 -3.91 -20.95
N GLY A 56 10.51 -4.94 -20.35
CA GLY A 56 10.96 -6.32 -20.51
C GLY A 56 12.35 -6.52 -19.91
N SER A 57 13.30 -7.05 -20.69
CA SER A 57 14.70 -7.24 -20.27
C SER A 57 15.59 -5.99 -20.43
N LYS A 58 15.06 -4.91 -21.02
CA LYS A 58 15.85 -3.70 -21.28
C LYS A 58 15.75 -2.73 -20.10
N LEU A 59 16.91 -2.29 -19.63
CA LEU A 59 17.07 -1.26 -18.62
C LEU A 59 17.56 0.03 -19.26
N ARG A 60 16.89 1.15 -18.97
CA ARG A 60 17.29 2.49 -19.40
C ARG A 60 17.23 3.46 -18.24
N GLN A 61 18.12 4.44 -18.22
CA GLN A 61 18.01 5.55 -17.28
C GLN A 61 16.95 6.55 -17.75
N SER A 62 16.23 7.13 -16.81
CA SER A 62 15.29 8.23 -17.07
C SER A 62 15.44 9.27 -15.98
N GLN A 63 15.48 10.54 -16.38
CA GLN A 63 15.39 11.64 -15.42
C GLN A 63 13.96 11.72 -14.90
N VAL A 64 13.81 11.79 -13.59
CA VAL A 64 12.51 11.85 -12.92
C VAL A 64 12.44 13.07 -12.03
N GLU A 65 11.43 13.90 -12.28
CA GLU A 65 11.05 15.01 -11.43
C GLU A 65 9.60 14.80 -10.98
N MET A 66 9.39 14.75 -9.68
CA MET A 66 8.08 14.58 -9.04
C MET A 66 7.88 15.72 -8.05
N ASN A 67 6.74 16.37 -8.13
CA ASN A 67 6.27 17.32 -7.13
C ASN A 67 4.77 17.12 -6.97
N LEU A 68 4.39 16.42 -5.91
CA LEU A 68 3.02 16.06 -5.62
C LEU A 68 2.63 16.58 -4.25
N ARG A 69 1.36 16.93 -4.09
CA ARG A 69 0.71 17.21 -2.83
C ARG A 69 -0.28 16.11 -2.53
N PHE A 70 -0.24 15.58 -1.32
CA PHE A 70 -1.26 14.70 -0.76
C PHE A 70 -2.11 15.48 0.25
N ASP A 71 -3.44 15.34 0.17
CA ASP A 71 -4.39 15.86 1.14
C ASP A 71 -5.30 14.73 1.63
N GLY A 72 -5.25 14.42 2.92
CA GLY A 72 -6.07 13.41 3.57
C GLY A 72 -7.56 13.78 3.54
N LEU A 73 -8.40 12.79 3.23
CA LEU A 73 -9.85 12.92 3.16
C LEU A 73 -10.57 12.25 4.35
N ASN A 74 -9.85 11.44 5.13
CA ASN A 74 -10.30 10.95 6.41
C ASN A 74 -9.36 11.33 7.55
N GLU A 75 -9.92 11.24 8.76
CA GLU A 75 -9.13 11.09 9.97
C GLU A 75 -8.20 9.89 9.81
N ILE A 76 -6.99 10.01 10.35
CA ILE A 76 -6.03 8.92 10.36
C ILE A 76 -6.67 7.71 11.04
N PHE A 77 -6.62 6.58 10.36
CA PHE A 77 -7.10 5.32 10.89
C PHE A 77 -5.96 4.57 11.56
N ASP A 78 -6.16 4.19 12.82
CA ASP A 78 -5.22 3.34 13.54
C ASP A 78 -5.70 1.90 13.59
N TYR A 79 -4.86 0.94 13.20
CA TYR A 79 -5.23 -0.48 13.22
C TYR A 79 -5.61 -0.99 14.62
N ARG A 80 -5.21 -0.30 15.69
CA ARG A 80 -5.64 -0.61 17.06
C ARG A 80 -7.14 -0.44 17.26
N GLU A 81 -7.83 0.34 16.43
CA GLU A 81 -9.29 0.49 16.47
C GLU A 81 -10.05 -0.80 16.09
N CYS A 82 -9.38 -1.71 15.37
CA CYS A 82 -9.92 -3.03 14.99
C CYS A 82 -9.85 -4.06 16.14
N ALA A 83 -9.09 -3.79 17.19
CA ALA A 83 -8.91 -4.74 18.29
C ALA A 83 -10.23 -5.01 19.03
N THR A 84 -10.53 -6.29 19.23
CA THR A 84 -11.67 -6.78 20.03
C THR A 84 -11.18 -7.77 21.10
N ASP A 85 -10.25 -7.34 21.96
CA ASP A 85 -9.69 -8.11 23.10
C ASP A 85 -8.59 -9.14 22.79
N VAL A 86 -8.22 -9.36 21.52
CA VAL A 86 -6.89 -9.93 21.21
C VAL A 86 -5.89 -8.82 21.48
N ASP A 87 -4.93 -9.09 22.35
CA ASP A 87 -3.87 -8.15 22.72
C ASP A 87 -3.00 -7.79 21.51
N ILE A 88 -3.47 -6.82 20.71
CA ILE A 88 -2.70 -6.17 19.66
C ILE A 88 -1.53 -5.38 20.29
N SER A 89 -1.54 -5.19 21.62
CA SER A 89 -0.41 -4.67 22.40
C SER A 89 0.62 -5.73 22.78
N SER A 90 0.48 -6.98 22.32
CA SER A 90 1.60 -7.91 22.36
C SER A 90 2.76 -7.29 21.59
N ASN A 91 3.71 -6.84 22.41
CA ASN A 91 4.95 -6.13 22.16
C ASN A 91 5.93 -6.94 21.27
N ASP A 92 5.40 -7.88 20.50
CA ASP A 92 6.15 -9.01 20.00
C ASP A 92 6.30 -9.00 18.48
N THR A 93 5.43 -8.39 17.68
CA THR A 93 5.57 -8.60 16.20
C THR A 93 5.00 -7.53 15.27
N ARG A 94 4.24 -6.54 15.74
CA ARG A 94 3.88 -5.38 14.91
C ARG A 94 4.89 -4.26 15.07
N SER A 95 4.98 -3.43 14.04
CA SER A 95 5.38 -2.05 14.23
C SER A 95 4.60 -1.48 15.43
N ASP A 96 5.28 -0.96 16.46
CA ASP A 96 4.77 -0.15 17.59
C ASP A 96 3.55 0.73 17.24
N GLY A 97 3.41 1.18 15.99
CA GLY A 97 2.11 1.57 15.44
C GLY A 97 2.00 1.41 13.93
N HIS A 98 0.76 1.40 13.46
CA HIS A 98 0.41 1.36 12.04
C HIS A 98 -0.81 2.25 11.79
N ILE A 99 -0.61 3.28 10.99
CA ILE A 99 -1.65 4.23 10.62
C ILE A 99 -1.86 4.27 9.12
N GLU A 100 -3.09 4.53 8.72
CA GLU A 100 -3.54 4.60 7.34
C GLU A 100 -4.33 5.89 7.10
N GLN A 101 -4.19 6.46 5.91
CA GLN A 101 -4.99 7.61 5.49
C GLN A 101 -5.18 7.55 3.97
N PHE A 102 -6.41 7.75 3.50
CA PHE A 102 -6.66 7.96 2.07
C PHE A 102 -6.86 9.44 1.78
N GLY A 103 -6.63 9.83 0.54
CA GLY A 103 -6.65 11.23 0.19
C GLY A 103 -6.58 11.49 -1.30
N LYS A 104 -6.44 12.78 -1.63
CA LYS A 104 -6.18 13.27 -2.99
C LYS A 104 -4.69 13.43 -3.19
N ILE A 105 -4.23 13.14 -4.40
CA ILE A 105 -2.87 13.42 -4.87
C ILE A 105 -2.98 14.33 -6.08
N ALA A 106 -2.30 15.48 -6.04
CA ALA A 106 -2.26 16.42 -7.15
C ALA A 106 -0.84 16.96 -7.38
N GLY A 107 -0.46 17.22 -8.63
CA GLY A 107 0.83 17.84 -8.95
C GLY A 107 1.41 17.38 -10.29
N ARG A 108 2.73 17.46 -10.44
CA ARG A 108 3.43 17.12 -11.69
C ARG A 108 4.39 15.95 -11.48
N LEU A 109 4.43 15.07 -12.47
CA LEU A 109 5.43 14.02 -12.63
C LEU A 109 6.01 14.10 -14.04
N SER A 110 7.33 14.16 -14.15
CA SER A 110 8.06 14.14 -15.40
C SER A 110 9.01 12.96 -15.41
N ILE A 111 9.01 12.19 -16.50
CA ILE A 111 9.85 11.00 -16.67
C ILE A 111 10.45 11.03 -18.08
N GLY A 112 11.72 11.43 -18.20
CA GLY A 112 12.36 11.65 -19.49
C GLY A 112 11.66 12.76 -20.27
N LEU A 113 10.97 12.41 -21.35
CA LEU A 113 10.16 13.35 -22.16
C LEU A 113 8.66 13.27 -21.82
N ASP A 114 8.24 12.33 -20.98
CA ASP A 114 6.85 12.15 -20.61
C ASP A 114 6.49 13.12 -19.48
N GLU A 115 5.42 13.90 -19.64
CA GLU A 115 4.89 14.79 -18.62
C GLU A 115 3.47 14.39 -18.20
N PHE A 116 3.22 14.38 -16.90
CA PHE A 116 1.94 14.02 -16.31
C PHE A 116 1.49 15.09 -15.32
N ASN A 117 0.26 15.59 -15.50
CA ASN A 117 -0.47 16.31 -14.47
C ASN A 117 -1.31 15.30 -13.70
N ILE A 118 -0.99 15.12 -12.43
CA ILE A 118 -1.67 14.18 -11.54
C ILE A 118 -2.83 14.91 -10.86
N ALA A 119 -4.01 14.30 -10.90
CA ALA A 119 -5.19 14.67 -10.13
C ALA A 119 -5.95 13.36 -9.86
N ALA A 120 -5.62 12.71 -8.75
CA ALA A 120 -6.04 11.35 -8.46
C ALA A 120 -6.37 11.15 -6.98
N LEU A 121 -6.96 10.00 -6.66
CA LEU A 121 -7.05 9.51 -5.29
C LEU A 121 -5.87 8.59 -4.99
N GLY A 122 -5.55 8.45 -3.72
CA GLY A 122 -4.51 7.54 -3.25
C GLY A 122 -4.55 7.35 -1.74
N GLY A 123 -3.50 6.78 -1.19
CA GLY A 123 -3.34 6.64 0.26
C GLY A 123 -1.89 6.75 0.69
N ARG A 124 -1.73 6.97 1.98
CA ARG A 124 -0.46 6.89 2.69
C ARG A 124 -0.64 6.02 3.92
N TYR A 125 0.42 5.36 4.31
CA TYR A 125 0.49 4.66 5.58
C TYR A 125 1.84 4.91 6.22
N GLN A 126 1.88 4.74 7.54
CA GLN A 126 3.11 4.77 8.30
C GLN A 126 3.11 3.63 9.30
N ALA A 127 4.18 2.84 9.27
CA ALA A 127 4.43 1.77 10.22
C ALA A 127 5.81 2.01 10.87
N TRP A 128 5.88 1.98 12.20
CA TRP A 128 7.12 2.18 12.95
C TRP A 128 7.23 1.18 14.09
N GLY A 129 8.44 0.72 14.42
CA GLY A 129 8.69 -0.18 15.54
C GLY A 129 9.64 -1.31 15.21
N VAL A 130 9.96 -2.14 16.22
CA VAL A 130 10.92 -3.24 16.06
C VAL A 130 10.21 -4.45 15.45
N ARG A 131 10.49 -4.76 14.19
CA ARG A 131 9.96 -5.96 13.53
C ARG A 131 10.69 -7.20 14.03
N LYS A 132 10.02 -8.08 14.78
CA LYS A 132 10.48 -9.46 14.97
C LYS A 132 9.97 -10.31 13.81
N THR A 133 10.74 -10.36 12.72
CA THR A 133 10.41 -10.99 11.44
C THR A 133 10.11 -12.50 11.51
N ILE A 134 10.48 -13.17 12.61
CA ILE A 134 10.54 -14.64 12.71
C ILE A 134 9.14 -15.30 12.62
N GLN A 135 8.05 -14.61 12.93
CA GLN A 135 6.71 -15.23 13.02
C GLN A 135 5.74 -14.89 11.89
N THR A 136 6.03 -13.90 11.03
CA THR A 136 5.13 -13.56 9.91
C THR A 136 5.29 -14.59 8.80
N LYS A 137 4.23 -15.33 8.47
CA LYS A 137 4.22 -16.31 7.36
C LYS A 137 3.82 -15.67 6.04
N SER A 138 2.80 -14.82 6.05
CA SER A 138 2.28 -14.12 4.87
C SER A 138 1.50 -12.88 5.29
N TRP A 139 1.30 -11.96 4.35
CA TRP A 139 0.33 -10.88 4.51
C TRP A 139 -0.37 -10.56 3.20
N LYS A 140 -1.58 -10.00 3.33
CA LYS A 140 -2.31 -9.37 2.24
C LYS A 140 -2.66 -7.96 2.68
N TRP A 141 -2.21 -6.96 1.92
CA TRP A 141 -2.57 -5.56 2.13
C TRP A 141 -3.28 -5.06 0.87
N LEU A 142 -4.54 -4.68 1.03
CA LEU A 142 -5.43 -4.29 -0.06
C LEU A 142 -5.97 -2.90 0.24
N ASN A 143 -5.78 -1.96 -0.66
CA ASN A 143 -6.42 -0.65 -0.55
C ASN A 143 -7.10 -0.28 -1.87
N CYS A 144 -8.16 0.51 -1.77
CA CYS A 144 -8.90 1.02 -2.93
C CYS A 144 -9.51 2.37 -2.61
N GLN A 145 -9.46 3.28 -3.58
CA GLN A 145 -10.20 4.53 -3.54
C GLN A 145 -11.30 4.48 -4.60
N PHE A 146 -12.56 4.47 -4.17
CA PHE A 146 -13.73 4.44 -5.05
C PHE A 146 -14.19 5.84 -5.42
N SER A 147 -14.15 6.76 -4.45
CA SER A 147 -14.48 8.17 -4.62
C SER A 147 -13.87 8.97 -3.46
N GLU A 148 -14.10 10.28 -3.44
CA GLU A 148 -13.71 11.13 -2.31
C GLU A 148 -14.47 10.77 -1.01
N GLU A 149 -15.64 10.12 -1.14
CA GLU A 149 -16.51 9.77 -0.02
C GLU A 149 -16.45 8.28 0.35
N CYS A 150 -15.67 7.48 -0.40
CA CYS A 150 -15.64 6.04 -0.19
C CYS A 150 -14.28 5.43 -0.54
N ALA A 151 -13.68 4.75 0.44
CA ALA A 151 -12.40 4.06 0.31
C ALA A 151 -12.36 2.79 1.16
N LEU A 152 -11.41 1.93 0.87
CA LEU A 152 -11.18 0.67 1.56
C LEU A 152 -9.69 0.52 1.86
N ASN A 153 -9.39 0.00 3.03
CA ASN A 153 -8.09 -0.55 3.39
C ASN A 153 -8.32 -1.84 4.19
N ILE A 154 -7.60 -2.91 3.85
CA ILE A 154 -7.62 -4.20 4.52
C ILE A 154 -6.20 -4.73 4.62
N SER A 155 -5.82 -5.13 5.82
CA SER A 155 -4.61 -5.90 6.10
C SER A 155 -5.00 -7.22 6.76
N LYS A 156 -4.58 -8.33 6.17
CA LYS A 156 -4.68 -9.67 6.76
C LYS A 156 -3.29 -10.25 6.93
N LEU A 157 -2.89 -10.46 8.18
CA LEU A 157 -1.57 -10.95 8.56
C LEU A 157 -1.69 -12.39 9.07
N THR A 158 -0.91 -13.32 8.53
CA THR A 158 -0.84 -14.70 9.02
C THR A 158 0.44 -14.90 9.82
N MET A 159 0.28 -15.37 11.06
CA MET A 159 1.33 -15.52 12.05
C MET A 159 1.21 -16.87 12.75
N GLY A 160 2.18 -17.77 12.57
CA GLY A 160 2.03 -19.12 13.10
C GLY A 160 0.72 -19.75 12.59
N ASP A 161 -0.18 -20.08 13.50
CA ASP A 161 -1.52 -20.62 13.19
C ASP A 161 -2.65 -19.60 13.43
N SER A 162 -2.30 -18.33 13.62
CA SER A 162 -3.24 -17.23 13.85
C SER A 162 -3.31 -16.29 12.64
N GLU A 163 -4.50 -15.73 12.42
CA GLU A 163 -4.72 -14.65 11.48
C GLU A 163 -5.16 -13.39 12.21
N ILE A 164 -4.66 -12.24 11.76
CA ILE A 164 -5.07 -10.94 12.31
C ILE A 164 -5.60 -10.08 11.18
N ASP A 165 -6.86 -9.68 11.32
CA ASP A 165 -7.54 -8.76 10.42
C ASP A 165 -7.47 -7.34 10.95
N ALA A 166 -7.21 -6.37 10.08
CA ALA A 166 -7.24 -4.95 10.38
C ALA A 166 -7.60 -4.14 9.14
N GLY A 167 -8.05 -2.91 9.34
CA GLY A 167 -8.37 -1.97 8.26
C GLY A 167 -9.72 -1.32 8.47
N PHE A 168 -10.19 -0.63 7.45
CA PHE A 168 -11.42 0.14 7.48
C PHE A 168 -12.09 0.21 6.12
N VAL A 169 -13.42 0.41 6.15
CA VAL A 169 -14.13 1.03 5.05
C VAL A 169 -14.41 2.46 5.44
N TYR A 170 -13.99 3.42 4.63
CA TYR A 170 -14.50 4.79 4.74
C TYR A 170 -15.74 4.91 3.89
N ASP A 171 -16.82 5.38 4.49
CA ASP A 171 -18.09 5.59 3.81
C ASP A 171 -18.80 6.80 4.41
N GLY A 172 -19.04 7.83 3.59
CA GLY A 172 -19.86 8.98 3.98
C GLY A 172 -19.34 9.77 5.19
N GLY A 173 -18.02 9.94 5.31
CA GLY A 173 -17.42 10.77 6.37
C GLY A 173 -16.89 10.03 7.59
N LYS A 174 -17.08 8.71 7.69
CA LYS A 174 -16.61 7.91 8.83
C LYS A 174 -15.69 6.76 8.41
N ASN A 175 -14.66 6.51 9.21
CA ASN A 175 -13.93 5.24 9.17
C ASN A 175 -14.75 4.18 9.91
N ILE A 176 -15.03 3.06 9.26
CA ILE A 176 -15.69 1.89 9.85
C ILE A 176 -14.61 0.84 10.06
N PRO A 177 -14.14 0.61 11.30
CA PRO A 177 -13.15 -0.42 11.59
C PRO A 177 -13.66 -1.80 11.20
N ILE A 178 -12.79 -2.63 10.63
CA ILE A 178 -13.12 -4.00 10.26
C ILE A 178 -12.81 -4.94 11.42
N THR A 179 -13.78 -5.79 11.76
CA THR A 179 -13.66 -6.80 12.83
C THR A 179 -13.30 -8.18 12.28
N SER A 180 -13.63 -8.47 11.01
CA SER A 180 -13.19 -9.69 10.34
C SER A 180 -13.17 -9.51 8.82
N ALA A 181 -12.21 -10.16 8.19
CA ALA A 181 -11.98 -10.14 6.75
C ALA A 181 -11.72 -11.55 6.23
N LYS A 182 -12.61 -12.04 5.35
CA LYS A 182 -12.35 -13.21 4.52
C LYS A 182 -11.85 -12.77 3.15
N ILE A 183 -10.71 -13.31 2.71
CA ILE A 183 -10.06 -12.96 1.43
C ILE A 183 -9.89 -14.22 0.59
N ASP A 184 -10.84 -14.47 -0.31
CA ASP A 184 -10.79 -15.57 -1.28
C ASP A 184 -10.04 -15.07 -2.53
N THR A 185 -8.84 -15.61 -2.80
CA THR A 185 -7.98 -15.16 -3.91
C THR A 185 -7.82 -16.25 -4.97
N ASP A 186 -8.03 -15.90 -6.23
CA ASP A 186 -7.66 -16.71 -7.39
C ASP A 186 -6.27 -16.31 -7.88
N TYR A 187 -5.46 -17.29 -8.25
CA TYR A 187 -4.06 -17.12 -8.60
C TYR A 187 -3.79 -17.65 -10.01
N HIS A 188 -2.89 -17.01 -10.72
CA HIS A 188 -2.22 -17.61 -11.87
C HIS A 188 -1.20 -18.67 -11.40
N VAL A 189 -0.65 -19.41 -12.37
CA VAL A 189 0.51 -20.28 -12.15
C VAL A 189 1.63 -19.50 -11.46
N GLY A 190 2.24 -20.10 -10.44
CA GLY A 190 3.29 -19.45 -9.64
C GLY A 190 2.78 -18.53 -8.53
N MET A 191 1.54 -18.72 -8.06
CA MET A 191 0.93 -18.01 -6.93
C MET A 191 0.73 -16.50 -7.15
N LYS A 192 0.76 -16.04 -8.41
CA LYS A 192 0.58 -14.63 -8.75
C LYS A 192 -0.90 -14.25 -8.65
N PRO A 193 -1.30 -13.29 -7.80
CA PRO A 193 -2.71 -12.91 -7.65
C PRO A 193 -3.35 -12.46 -8.96
N ARG A 194 -4.54 -12.98 -9.26
CA ARG A 194 -5.33 -12.66 -10.46
C ARG A 194 -6.60 -11.88 -10.13
N SER A 195 -7.35 -12.35 -9.14
CA SER A 195 -8.58 -11.71 -8.67
C SER A 195 -8.88 -12.16 -7.25
N PHE A 196 -9.72 -11.42 -6.55
CA PHE A 196 -10.10 -11.75 -5.19
C PHE A 196 -11.52 -11.31 -4.87
N ARG A 197 -12.09 -11.94 -3.84
CA ARG A 197 -13.35 -11.56 -3.21
C ARG A 197 -13.12 -11.35 -1.72
N LEU A 198 -13.57 -10.21 -1.25
CA LEU A 198 -13.55 -9.82 0.16
C LEU A 198 -14.95 -9.93 0.73
N SER A 199 -15.07 -10.58 1.89
CA SER A 199 -16.26 -10.53 2.73
C SER A 199 -15.85 -9.94 4.07
N LEU A 200 -16.35 -8.75 4.37
CA LEU A 200 -15.88 -7.92 5.49
C LEU A 200 -17.03 -7.63 6.45
N ASN A 201 -16.74 -7.68 7.76
CA ASN A 201 -17.67 -7.21 8.79
C ASN A 201 -17.10 -5.96 9.46
N GLY A 202 -17.90 -4.90 9.50
CA GLY A 202 -17.59 -3.64 10.17
C GLY A 202 -18.00 -3.68 11.65
N LYS A 203 -17.32 -2.87 12.45
CA LYS A 203 -17.58 -2.71 13.90
C LYS A 203 -18.94 -2.09 14.19
N ASP A 204 -19.53 -1.38 13.22
CA ASP A 204 -20.87 -0.81 13.31
C ASP A 204 -22.00 -1.78 12.85
N GLY A 205 -21.65 -3.05 12.60
CA GLY A 205 -22.59 -4.09 12.17
C GLY A 205 -22.83 -4.14 10.66
N GLN A 206 -22.27 -3.20 9.87
CA GLN A 206 -22.35 -3.26 8.42
C GLN A 206 -21.50 -4.40 7.85
N THR A 207 -21.89 -4.90 6.69
CA THR A 207 -21.13 -5.93 5.96
C THR A 207 -20.84 -5.46 4.54
N PHE A 208 -19.65 -5.78 4.04
CA PHE A 208 -19.19 -5.35 2.73
C PHE A 208 -18.74 -6.55 1.90
N ILE A 209 -19.18 -6.58 0.65
CA ILE A 209 -18.68 -7.51 -0.36
C ILE A 209 -17.95 -6.69 -1.43
N VAL A 210 -16.68 -7.02 -1.62
CA VAL A 210 -15.83 -6.35 -2.61
C VAL A 210 -15.19 -7.40 -3.49
N THR A 211 -15.24 -7.19 -4.80
CA THR A 211 -14.48 -8.01 -5.75
C THR A 211 -13.36 -7.19 -6.35
N GLY A 212 -12.22 -7.83 -6.64
CA GLY A 212 -11.12 -7.15 -7.32
C GLY A 212 -10.49 -8.01 -8.41
N ARG A 213 -9.97 -7.33 -9.43
CA ARG A 213 -9.24 -7.92 -10.54
C ARG A 213 -7.90 -7.21 -10.69
N VAL A 214 -6.83 -7.99 -10.67
CA VAL A 214 -5.47 -7.50 -10.86
C VAL A 214 -5.30 -7.05 -12.32
N VAL A 215 -4.90 -5.80 -12.49
CA VAL A 215 -4.67 -5.16 -13.80
C VAL A 215 -3.19 -5.28 -14.18
N LYS A 216 -2.30 -4.99 -13.23
CA LYS A 216 -0.86 -5.05 -13.42
C LYS A 216 -0.23 -5.52 -12.13
N ASN A 217 0.76 -6.40 -12.25
CA ASN A 217 1.38 -7.02 -11.09
C ASN A 217 2.90 -6.97 -11.27
N LEU A 218 3.56 -6.48 -10.23
CA LEU A 218 4.98 -6.35 -10.07
C LEU A 218 5.42 -7.37 -9.01
N GLU A 219 6.19 -8.36 -9.43
CA GLU A 219 6.85 -9.29 -8.51
C GLU A 219 8.14 -8.63 -8.02
N LEU A 220 8.22 -8.42 -6.70
CA LEU A 220 9.40 -7.93 -6.05
C LEU A 220 10.19 -9.11 -5.47
N PRO A 221 11.52 -9.16 -5.70
CA PRO A 221 12.35 -10.17 -5.07
C PRO A 221 12.31 -9.99 -3.55
N SER A 222 12.48 -11.11 -2.82
CA SER A 222 12.50 -11.10 -1.36
C SER A 222 13.40 -9.99 -0.81
N ALA A 223 12.91 -9.28 0.19
CA ALA A 223 13.63 -8.19 0.82
C ALA A 223 14.88 -8.67 1.61
N ASN A 224 14.95 -9.97 1.93
CA ASN A 224 16.03 -10.58 2.69
C ASN A 224 16.82 -11.55 1.82
N ALA A 225 18.14 -11.32 1.71
CA ALA A 225 19.05 -12.20 0.99
C ALA A 225 19.16 -13.60 1.61
N ASP A 226 18.85 -13.74 2.90
CA ASP A 226 18.89 -14.99 3.67
C ASP A 226 17.54 -15.72 3.73
N ASP A 227 16.56 -15.29 2.95
CA ASP A 227 15.24 -15.93 2.86
C ASP A 227 15.31 -17.25 2.08
N ALA A 228 15.84 -18.28 2.73
CA ALA A 228 16.03 -19.61 2.18
C ALA A 228 14.72 -20.28 1.70
N GLU A 229 13.56 -19.81 2.17
CA GLU A 229 12.21 -20.28 1.79
C GLU A 229 11.64 -19.59 0.53
N GLY A 230 12.29 -18.53 0.01
CA GLY A 230 11.93 -17.94 -1.27
C GLY A 230 10.60 -17.18 -1.28
N SER A 231 10.32 -16.36 -0.26
CA SER A 231 9.10 -15.55 -0.21
C SER A 231 8.99 -14.62 -1.42
N LYS A 232 7.75 -14.46 -1.90
CA LYS A 232 7.42 -13.61 -3.04
C LYS A 232 6.51 -12.49 -2.60
N THR A 233 6.93 -11.27 -2.88
CA THR A 233 6.07 -10.10 -2.73
C THR A 233 5.49 -9.75 -4.09
N PHE A 234 4.17 -9.68 -4.19
CA PHE A 234 3.48 -9.16 -5.35
C PHE A 234 2.86 -7.83 -4.97
N GLU A 235 3.27 -6.76 -5.63
CA GLU A 235 2.62 -5.46 -5.57
C GLU A 235 1.86 -5.23 -6.88
N ALA A 236 0.55 -5.02 -6.81
CA ALA A 236 -0.27 -4.98 -8.00
C ALA A 236 -1.28 -3.83 -7.98
N LEU A 237 -1.46 -3.20 -9.13
CA LEU A 237 -2.62 -2.36 -9.39
C LEU A 237 -3.82 -3.28 -9.63
N ALA A 238 -4.89 -3.07 -8.88
CA ALA A 238 -6.14 -3.79 -9.04
C ALA A 238 -7.32 -2.82 -9.22
N LYS A 239 -8.31 -3.26 -9.98
CA LYS A 239 -9.63 -2.64 -10.07
C LYS A 239 -10.54 -3.34 -9.05
N TYR A 240 -11.29 -2.58 -8.28
CA TYR A 240 -12.22 -3.07 -7.27
C TYR A 240 -13.64 -2.63 -7.61
N ASP A 241 -14.60 -3.48 -7.27
CA ASP A 241 -16.03 -3.22 -7.37
C ASP A 241 -16.69 -3.53 -6.01
N MET A 242 -17.46 -2.58 -5.48
CA MET A 242 -18.21 -2.67 -4.22
C MET A 242 -19.64 -2.16 -4.44
N GLY A 243 -20.57 -3.08 -4.71
CA GLY A 243 -21.90 -2.71 -5.20
C GLY A 243 -21.80 -1.98 -6.55
N GLU A 244 -22.35 -0.77 -6.62
CA GLU A 244 -22.26 0.11 -7.81
C GLU A 244 -20.97 0.96 -7.84
N LYS A 245 -20.17 0.92 -6.76
CA LYS A 245 -18.94 1.71 -6.67
C LYS A 245 -17.80 0.96 -7.33
N MET A 246 -17.02 1.66 -8.14
CA MET A 246 -15.83 1.14 -8.82
C MET A 246 -14.63 2.02 -8.50
N GLY A 247 -13.49 1.41 -8.20
CA GLY A 247 -12.27 2.11 -7.83
C GLY A 247 -11.00 1.36 -8.23
N TYR A 248 -9.88 2.02 -8.03
CA TYR A 248 -8.56 1.45 -8.23
C TYR A 248 -7.75 1.58 -6.95
N GLY A 249 -6.80 0.67 -6.77
CA GLY A 249 -5.83 0.74 -5.69
C GLY A 249 -4.85 -0.41 -5.75
N MET A 250 -4.12 -0.62 -4.67
CA MET A 250 -3.09 -1.64 -4.60
C MET A 250 -3.61 -2.92 -3.96
N SER A 251 -3.18 -4.03 -4.53
CA SER A 251 -3.25 -5.35 -3.93
C SER A 251 -1.84 -5.87 -3.73
N GLU A 252 -1.38 -5.90 -2.49
CA GLU A 252 -0.08 -6.39 -2.08
C GLU A 252 -0.22 -7.75 -1.37
N TYR A 253 0.63 -8.69 -1.75
CA TYR A 253 0.68 -10.04 -1.18
C TYR A 253 2.13 -10.40 -0.89
N LEU A 254 2.45 -10.70 0.36
CA LEU A 254 3.61 -11.54 0.67
C LEU A 254 3.14 -12.98 0.81
N LEU A 255 3.67 -13.87 -0.04
CA LEU A 255 3.42 -15.30 0.01
C LEU A 255 4.73 -16.05 0.29
N ARG A 256 4.64 -17.08 1.12
CA ARG A 256 5.65 -18.12 1.31
C ARG A 256 5.09 -19.44 0.82
#